data_AF-A0A3Q3K796-F1
#
_entry.id   AF-A0A3Q3K796-F1
#
_cell.length_a   1.000
_cell.length_b   1.000
_cell.length_c   1.000
_cell.angle_alpha   90.00
_cell.angle_beta   90.00
_cell.angle_gamma   90.00
#
_symmetry.space_group_name_H-M   'P 1'
#
loop_
_entity.id
_entity.type
_entity.pdbx_description
1 polymer ?
#
loop_
_entity_poly.entity_id
_entity_poly.type
_entity_poly.pdbx_seq_one_letter_code
_entity_poly.pdbx_strand_id
1 'polypeptide(L)'
;MASSAAWLTTRWLALPVCFGHRSGCFLVVTSRHTRVCSPTISQTRRCSVTVSLSSWRHGNAVTLRGLTGSRCPSVTTCHSLHTSSRLANKQDFYEVLGVSRTASQRDIKKAYYQLAKKYHPDANPDDPEAKEKFAKLAEAYEVLSDEVKRKQYDTYGAAGFDPSRAGAGQQQYYRAGGATIDPEELFRKIFGEFTGGMGFGNMFEQRPEFVMELTFAEAAKGANKELSVNIEDACPRCNGKGNEPGTKMPVCHYCNGTGIESVSTGPFMMRGTCRRCNGKGSIIITPCLLCRGSGQTKKRQTVTVPVPAGVDNGQTVCMSVGQKEILITFRVQSSPVFRRSGADIHSDVFISVAQAILGGTATTQGLYESISIMIPPSCQADQVIRLQGKGIRRMNSYSYGDHYVNIKIRVPKKLTRRQRSLLLSYAEEETDVQGTVIGVSPSAGQI
;
A
#
# COMPACT_ATOMS: atom_id res chain seq x y z
N MET A 1 44.59 42.81 27.38
CA MET A 1 44.92 43.22 25.98
C MET A 1 44.64 42.00 25.11
N ALA A 2 43.86 42.06 24.02
CA ALA A 2 43.07 43.19 23.51
C ALA A 2 41.77 42.71 22.80
N SER A 3 40.86 43.66 22.61
CA SER A 3 39.64 43.70 21.79
C SER A 3 39.54 42.70 20.63
N SER A 4 38.43 41.96 20.44
CA SER A 4 37.02 42.36 20.19
C SER A 4 36.73 42.81 18.74
N ALA A 5 35.94 41.99 18.03
CA ALA A 5 35.17 42.39 16.85
C ALA A 5 33.92 41.50 16.73
N ALA A 6 32.73 42.11 16.68
CA ALA A 6 31.46 41.42 16.46
C ALA A 6 30.64 42.21 15.45
N TRP A 7 30.01 41.53 14.48
CA TRP A 7 29.16 42.16 13.46
C TRP A 7 27.73 41.66 13.57
N LEU A 8 26.87 42.51 14.11
CA LEU A 8 25.41 42.41 14.02
C LEU A 8 24.94 43.22 12.80
N THR A 9 23.98 42.69 12.04
CA THR A 9 23.26 43.47 11.02
C THR A 9 21.74 43.32 11.21
N THR A 10 21.13 44.37 11.75
CA THR A 10 19.68 44.50 11.92
C THR A 10 19.11 45.34 10.78
N ARG A 11 17.99 44.93 10.18
CA ARG A 11 17.15 45.88 9.42
C ARG A 11 15.66 45.55 9.49
N TRP A 12 14.85 46.60 9.44
CA TRP A 12 13.43 46.57 9.78
C TRP A 12 12.50 46.55 8.56
N LEU A 13 11.32 45.95 8.79
CA LEU A 13 9.98 46.30 8.29
C LEU A 13 9.83 47.24 7.07
N ALA A 14 9.05 46.76 6.10
CA ALA A 14 8.16 47.60 5.31
C ALA A 14 6.88 46.83 4.94
N LEU A 15 5.70 47.37 5.30
CA LEU A 15 4.38 46.91 4.87
C LEU A 15 3.79 47.95 3.90
N PRO A 16 3.16 47.54 2.79
CA PRO A 16 2.21 48.37 2.08
C PRO A 16 0.76 47.97 2.44
N VAL A 17 0.00 48.91 3.00
CA VAL A 17 -1.46 48.81 3.14
C VAL A 17 -2.09 49.73 2.10
N CYS A 18 -3.12 49.26 1.40
CA CYS A 18 -4.04 50.11 0.64
C CYS A 18 -5.49 49.67 0.84
N PHE A 19 -6.38 50.66 0.89
CA PHE A 19 -7.84 50.51 0.86
C PHE A 19 -8.27 50.12 -0.58
N GLY A 20 -9.41 49.49 -0.84
CA GLY A 20 -10.50 49.08 0.04
C GLY A 20 -11.85 49.56 -0.49
N HIS A 21 -12.89 48.71 -0.48
CA HIS A 21 -14.26 49.16 -0.73
C HIS A 21 -15.29 48.33 0.03
N ARG A 22 -16.27 49.01 0.64
CA ARG A 22 -17.43 48.37 1.26
C ARG A 22 -18.47 48.04 0.20
N SER A 23 -19.12 46.89 0.36
CA SER A 23 -20.59 46.84 0.38
C SER A 23 -21.03 45.77 1.37
N GLY A 24 -22.08 46.03 2.13
CA GLY A 24 -22.65 45.09 3.09
C GLY A 24 -24.17 45.12 2.98
N CYS A 25 -24.81 43.99 3.25
CA CYS A 25 -26.26 43.89 3.42
C CYS A 25 -26.57 43.01 4.63
N PHE A 26 -27.74 43.26 5.24
CA PHE A 26 -28.08 42.78 6.57
C PHE A 26 -28.67 41.37 6.59
N LEU A 27 -28.69 40.81 7.79
CA LEU A 27 -29.38 39.56 8.14
C LEU A 27 -30.89 39.62 7.83
N VAL A 28 -31.44 38.49 7.38
CA VAL A 28 -32.78 38.05 7.79
C VAL A 28 -32.70 36.57 8.16
N VAL A 29 -33.20 36.23 9.34
CA VAL A 29 -33.40 34.84 9.79
C VAL A 29 -34.90 34.58 9.84
N THR A 30 -35.36 33.59 9.10
CA THR A 30 -36.69 32.98 9.28
C THR A 30 -36.58 31.46 9.17
N SER A 31 -37.46 30.75 9.87
CA SER A 31 -37.52 29.29 9.86
C SER A 31 -38.95 28.80 9.63
N ARG A 32 -39.07 27.48 9.39
CA ARG A 32 -40.29 26.65 9.33
C ARG A 32 -40.94 26.39 7.95
N HIS A 33 -40.76 25.12 7.55
CA HIS A 33 -41.79 24.16 7.14
C HIS A 33 -42.49 24.20 5.77
N THR A 34 -42.67 22.95 5.27
CA THR A 34 -43.77 22.39 4.46
C THR A 34 -43.97 22.78 2.98
N ARG A 35 -43.57 21.81 2.14
CA ARG A 35 -44.38 21.10 1.13
C ARG A 35 -45.01 21.87 -0.07
N VAL A 36 -44.58 21.40 -1.25
CA VAL A 36 -45.41 20.93 -2.39
C VAL A 36 -45.89 21.96 -3.44
N CYS A 37 -46.00 21.46 -4.68
CA CYS A 37 -46.53 22.06 -5.92
C CYS A 37 -45.72 23.17 -6.63
N SER A 38 -45.06 22.77 -7.73
CA SER A 38 -45.00 23.55 -8.97
C SER A 38 -46.43 23.83 -9.48
N PRO A 39 -46.69 24.94 -10.19
CA PRO A 39 -46.36 25.08 -11.62
C PRO A 39 -45.54 26.39 -11.87
N THR A 40 -45.31 27.00 -13.05
CA THR A 40 -46.28 27.43 -14.09
C THR A 40 -45.59 28.01 -15.33
N ILE A 41 -45.95 27.46 -16.52
CA ILE A 41 -46.10 28.10 -17.86
C ILE A 41 -44.90 28.92 -18.44
N SER A 42 -44.95 29.19 -19.74
CA SER A 42 -43.87 29.71 -20.59
C SER A 42 -44.23 31.06 -21.26
N GLN A 43 -43.30 31.58 -22.08
CA GLN A 43 -43.50 32.66 -23.09
C GLN A 43 -43.58 34.11 -22.53
N THR A 44 -43.16 35.17 -23.25
CA THR A 44 -42.57 35.29 -24.61
C THR A 44 -41.80 36.62 -24.81
N ARG A 45 -40.72 36.61 -25.62
CA ARG A 45 -40.24 37.71 -26.53
C ARG A 45 -39.87 39.08 -25.87
N ARG A 46 -39.14 40.03 -26.50
CA ARG A 46 -38.21 40.14 -27.65
C ARG A 46 -37.50 41.51 -27.51
N CYS A 47 -36.25 41.69 -27.97
CA CYS A 47 -35.80 42.89 -28.71
C CYS A 47 -34.35 42.80 -29.26
N SER A 48 -34.04 43.64 -30.26
CA SER A 48 -32.73 43.82 -30.96
C SER A 48 -32.79 45.13 -31.79
N VAL A 49 -31.73 45.70 -32.39
CA VAL A 49 -30.30 45.28 -32.55
C VAL A 49 -29.38 46.27 -31.78
N THR A 50 -28.12 46.65 -32.04
CA THR A 50 -27.11 46.71 -33.15
C THR A 50 -25.70 46.58 -32.53
N VAL A 51 -24.69 45.86 -33.05
CA VAL A 51 -23.83 46.09 -34.25
C VAL A 51 -22.93 47.35 -34.20
N SER A 52 -21.60 47.16 -34.08
CA SER A 52 -20.53 47.84 -34.87
C SER A 52 -19.15 47.15 -34.67
N LEU A 53 -18.12 47.51 -35.46
CA LEU A 53 -16.84 46.79 -35.62
C LEU A 53 -15.58 47.54 -35.12
N SER A 54 -14.57 46.79 -34.67
CA SER A 54 -13.11 46.98 -34.85
C SER A 54 -12.37 45.76 -34.27
N SER A 55 -11.16 45.32 -34.65
CA SER A 55 -10.27 45.50 -35.83
C SER A 55 -9.35 44.23 -35.92
N TRP A 56 -8.20 44.06 -36.60
CA TRP A 56 -7.24 44.96 -37.27
C TRP A 56 -6.49 44.30 -38.46
N ARG A 57 -5.23 43.84 -38.31
CA ARG A 57 -4.34 43.14 -39.29
C ARG A 57 -3.43 42.15 -38.51
N HIS A 58 -2.70 41.16 -39.04
CA HIS A 58 -2.24 40.77 -40.40
C HIS A 58 -2.62 39.29 -40.69
N GLY A 59 -2.43 38.69 -41.88
CA GLY A 59 -1.92 39.24 -43.15
C GLY A 59 -0.81 38.38 -43.79
N ASN A 60 -1.20 37.34 -44.54
CA ASN A 60 -0.42 36.78 -45.65
C ASN A 60 -1.35 35.96 -46.58
N ALA A 61 -1.12 35.99 -47.89
CA ALA A 61 -2.02 35.38 -48.86
C ALA A 61 -1.27 34.77 -50.05
N VAL A 62 -1.75 33.61 -50.50
CA VAL A 62 -1.56 33.12 -51.87
C VAL A 62 -2.96 32.79 -52.39
N THR A 63 -3.34 33.34 -53.53
CA THR A 63 -4.64 33.06 -54.15
C THR A 63 -4.45 32.70 -55.62
N LEU A 64 -5.15 31.67 -56.07
CA LEU A 64 -5.43 31.45 -57.48
C LEU A 64 -6.91 31.68 -57.72
N ARG A 65 -7.23 32.81 -58.34
CA ARG A 65 -8.42 32.94 -59.18
C ARG A 65 -8.23 31.98 -60.36
N GLY A 66 -9.21 31.23 -60.86
CA GLY A 66 -10.65 31.37 -60.69
C GLY A 66 -11.26 31.99 -61.95
N LEU A 67 -12.10 31.23 -62.65
CA LEU A 67 -12.87 31.70 -63.82
C LEU A 67 -14.31 31.22 -63.74
N THR A 68 -15.22 32.05 -64.27
CA THR A 68 -16.66 31.86 -64.25
C THR A 68 -17.18 31.36 -65.60
N GLY A 69 -17.99 30.29 -65.58
CA GLY A 69 -18.83 29.86 -66.70
C GLY A 69 -20.27 29.75 -66.21
N SER A 70 -21.27 30.07 -67.04
CA SER A 70 -22.67 30.18 -66.60
C SER A 70 -23.69 29.78 -67.66
N ARG A 71 -24.93 29.49 -67.21
CA ARG A 71 -26.09 28.94 -67.98
C ARG A 71 -25.91 27.43 -68.28
N CYS A 72 -26.93 26.58 -68.24
CA CYS A 72 -28.39 26.78 -68.31
C CYS A 72 -29.17 26.10 -67.15
N PRO A 73 -30.48 26.39 -66.97
CA PRO A 73 -31.28 25.80 -65.91
C PRO A 73 -31.96 24.48 -66.32
N SER A 74 -32.08 23.57 -65.35
CA SER A 74 -33.15 22.56 -65.32
C SER A 74 -33.73 22.51 -63.90
N VAL A 75 -35.07 22.49 -63.81
CA VAL A 75 -35.76 22.46 -62.51
C VAL A 75 -35.93 21.00 -62.10
N THR A 76 -35.16 20.57 -61.10
CA THR A 76 -35.34 19.28 -60.44
C THR A 76 -35.64 19.51 -58.96
N THR A 77 -36.83 19.08 -58.53
CA THR A 77 -37.39 19.35 -57.20
C THR A 77 -36.47 18.83 -56.08
N CYS A 78 -35.91 19.72 -55.28
CA CYS A 78 -35.02 19.39 -54.18
C CYS A 78 -35.78 18.89 -52.94
N HIS A 79 -36.23 17.63 -52.98
CA HIS A 79 -36.65 16.93 -51.77
C HIS A 79 -35.46 16.80 -50.80
N SER A 80 -35.50 17.54 -49.70
CA SER A 80 -34.50 17.48 -48.64
C SER A 80 -34.61 16.17 -47.86
N LEU A 81 -33.89 15.14 -48.31
CA LEU A 81 -33.72 13.89 -47.56
C LEU A 81 -32.93 14.16 -46.27
N HIS A 82 -33.66 14.46 -45.20
CA HIS A 82 -33.13 14.70 -43.86
C HIS A 82 -32.70 13.38 -43.20
N THR A 83 -31.66 12.74 -43.73
CA THR A 83 -30.99 11.56 -43.12
C THR A 83 -30.13 11.96 -41.92
N SER A 84 -30.76 12.61 -40.94
CA SER A 84 -30.14 13.17 -39.75
C SER A 84 -30.74 12.63 -38.45
N SER A 85 -31.18 11.37 -38.43
CA SER A 85 -31.29 10.60 -37.21
C SER A 85 -29.89 10.22 -36.69
N ARG A 86 -29.14 11.22 -36.21
CA ARG A 86 -28.00 10.93 -35.32
C ARG A 86 -28.56 10.18 -34.12
N LEU A 87 -28.06 8.97 -33.87
CA LEU A 87 -28.40 8.17 -32.68
C LEU A 87 -27.84 8.86 -31.44
N ALA A 88 -28.57 9.85 -30.93
CA ALA A 88 -28.21 10.54 -29.70
C ALA A 88 -28.33 9.60 -28.50
N ASN A 89 -27.39 9.74 -27.57
CA ASN A 89 -27.44 9.19 -26.21
C ASN A 89 -27.10 7.70 -26.02
N LYS A 90 -26.20 7.14 -26.85
CA LYS A 90 -25.18 6.21 -26.37
C LYS A 90 -23.80 6.72 -26.80
N GLN A 91 -22.80 6.59 -25.94
CA GLN A 91 -21.43 7.03 -26.23
C GLN A 91 -20.71 5.97 -27.05
N ASP A 92 -19.89 6.38 -28.01
CA ASP A 92 -19.14 5.46 -28.86
C ASP A 92 -18.04 4.78 -28.02
N PHE A 93 -18.02 3.45 -27.92
CA PHE A 93 -17.06 2.75 -27.05
C PHE A 93 -15.58 3.04 -27.40
N TYR A 94 -15.30 3.38 -28.65
CA TYR A 94 -14.00 3.88 -29.12
C TYR A 94 -13.65 5.27 -28.55
N GLU A 95 -14.61 6.18 -28.46
CA GLU A 95 -14.44 7.50 -27.86
C GLU A 95 -14.29 7.40 -26.33
N VAL A 96 -15.06 6.51 -25.69
CA VAL A 96 -14.97 6.23 -24.24
C VAL A 96 -13.59 5.70 -23.84
N LEU A 97 -12.99 4.82 -24.65
CA LEU A 97 -11.61 4.33 -24.45
C LEU A 97 -10.53 5.26 -25.04
N GLY A 98 -10.90 6.35 -25.73
CA GLY A 98 -9.94 7.30 -26.33
C GLY A 98 -9.08 6.72 -27.46
N VAL A 99 -9.59 5.75 -28.24
CA VAL A 99 -8.85 5.02 -29.29
C VAL A 99 -9.55 5.11 -30.64
N SER A 100 -8.80 4.98 -31.75
CA SER A 100 -9.40 4.95 -33.09
C SER A 100 -10.21 3.67 -33.33
N ARG A 101 -11.23 3.74 -34.19
CA ARG A 101 -11.98 2.55 -34.65
C ARG A 101 -11.07 1.50 -35.34
N THR A 102 -9.91 1.91 -35.83
CA THR A 102 -8.86 1.07 -36.44
C THR A 102 -7.86 0.47 -35.45
N ALA A 103 -7.93 0.80 -34.15
CA ALA A 103 -6.97 0.36 -33.14
C ALA A 103 -6.89 -1.17 -33.01
N SER A 104 -5.69 -1.70 -32.71
CA SER A 104 -5.52 -3.13 -32.46
C SER A 104 -6.08 -3.52 -31.09
N GLN A 105 -6.37 -4.81 -30.90
CA GLN A 105 -6.81 -5.37 -29.62
C GLN A 105 -5.80 -5.08 -28.47
N ARG A 106 -4.51 -4.96 -28.80
CA ARG A 106 -3.44 -4.60 -27.84
C ARG A 106 -3.54 -3.14 -27.41
N ASP A 107 -3.86 -2.24 -28.34
CA ASP A 107 -3.99 -0.80 -28.07
C ASP A 107 -5.25 -0.51 -27.25
N ILE A 108 -6.36 -1.19 -27.56
CA ILE A 108 -7.62 -1.15 -26.79
C ILE A 108 -7.35 -1.58 -25.33
N LYS A 109 -6.65 -2.71 -25.12
CA LYS A 109 -6.28 -3.19 -23.77
C LYS A 109 -5.33 -2.23 -23.03
N LYS A 110 -4.38 -1.62 -23.75
CA LYS A 110 -3.46 -0.62 -23.20
C LYS A 110 -4.17 0.67 -22.78
N ALA A 111 -5.13 1.16 -23.59
CA ALA A 111 -5.92 2.35 -23.29
C ALA A 111 -6.85 2.12 -22.09
N TYR A 112 -7.59 0.99 -22.07
CA TYR A 112 -8.40 0.58 -20.92
C TYR A 112 -7.56 0.55 -19.63
N TYR A 113 -6.39 -0.09 -19.63
CA TYR A 113 -5.51 -0.14 -18.46
C TYR A 113 -5.09 1.26 -17.95
N GLN A 114 -4.77 2.19 -18.87
CA GLN A 114 -4.38 3.57 -18.52
C GLN A 114 -5.54 4.40 -17.94
N LEU A 115 -6.78 4.15 -18.38
CA LEU A 115 -7.96 4.87 -17.91
C LEU A 115 -8.54 4.25 -16.64
N ALA A 116 -8.60 2.92 -16.57
CA ALA A 116 -9.00 2.17 -15.37
C ALA A 116 -8.10 2.49 -14.16
N LYS A 117 -6.78 2.62 -14.36
CA LYS A 117 -5.87 3.06 -13.27
C LYS A 117 -6.11 4.51 -12.82
N LYS A 118 -6.61 5.39 -13.70
CA LYS A 118 -6.90 6.79 -13.34
C LYS A 118 -8.22 6.94 -12.59
N TYR A 119 -9.24 6.16 -12.96
CA TYR A 119 -10.60 6.24 -12.40
C TYR A 119 -10.94 5.11 -11.44
N HIS A 120 -9.93 4.42 -10.88
CA HIS A 120 -10.15 3.36 -9.89
C HIS A 120 -10.80 3.93 -8.62
N PRO A 121 -11.78 3.25 -7.99
CA PRO A 121 -12.42 3.72 -6.76
C PRO A 121 -11.42 3.98 -5.63
N ASP A 122 -10.51 3.04 -5.34
CA ASP A 122 -9.45 3.19 -4.32
C ASP A 122 -8.54 4.42 -4.51
N ALA A 123 -8.46 4.96 -5.73
CA ALA A 123 -7.64 6.12 -6.07
C ALA A 123 -8.41 7.45 -6.04
N ASN A 124 -9.75 7.40 -6.12
CA ASN A 124 -10.64 8.57 -6.12
C ASN A 124 -11.92 8.23 -5.32
N PRO A 125 -11.83 7.98 -4.00
CA PRO A 125 -12.94 7.45 -3.21
C PRO A 125 -14.13 8.42 -3.09
N ASP A 126 -13.88 9.72 -3.21
CA ASP A 126 -14.88 10.78 -3.01
C ASP A 126 -15.60 11.23 -4.31
N ASP A 127 -15.14 10.77 -5.49
CA ASP A 127 -15.64 11.23 -6.80
C ASP A 127 -16.68 10.26 -7.41
N PRO A 128 -18.00 10.56 -7.36
CA PRO A 128 -19.01 9.70 -8.00
C PRO A 128 -18.85 9.66 -9.53
N GLU A 129 -18.34 10.74 -10.15
CA GLU A 129 -18.02 10.75 -11.58
C GLU A 129 -16.93 9.75 -11.96
N ALA A 130 -15.96 9.47 -11.08
CA ALA A 130 -14.90 8.51 -11.36
C ALA A 130 -15.49 7.09 -11.47
N LYS A 131 -16.41 6.74 -10.57
CA LYS A 131 -17.16 5.47 -10.60
C LYS A 131 -18.01 5.32 -11.87
N GLU A 132 -18.71 6.37 -12.29
CA GLU A 132 -19.44 6.37 -13.56
C GLU A 132 -18.53 6.19 -14.78
N LYS A 133 -17.38 6.87 -14.80
CA LYS A 133 -16.39 6.76 -15.89
C LYS A 133 -15.78 5.35 -15.93
N PHE A 134 -15.46 4.77 -14.76
CA PHE A 134 -14.96 3.40 -14.63
C PHE A 134 -15.96 2.36 -15.15
N ALA A 135 -17.26 2.49 -14.82
CA ALA A 135 -18.30 1.62 -15.34
C ALA A 135 -18.41 1.67 -16.88
N LYS A 136 -18.42 2.89 -17.46
CA LYS A 136 -18.47 3.09 -18.93
C LYS A 136 -17.23 2.54 -19.63
N LEU A 137 -16.05 2.64 -19.00
CA LEU A 137 -14.80 2.04 -19.49
C LEU A 137 -14.83 0.51 -19.48
N ALA A 138 -15.46 -0.10 -18.47
CA ALA A 138 -15.63 -1.56 -18.39
C ALA A 138 -16.60 -2.09 -19.46
N GLU A 139 -17.76 -1.45 -19.64
CA GLU A 139 -18.73 -1.75 -20.70
C GLU A 139 -18.07 -1.66 -22.10
N ALA A 140 -17.37 -0.54 -22.35
CA ALA A 140 -16.65 -0.33 -23.61
C ALA A 140 -15.55 -1.37 -23.85
N TYR A 141 -14.84 -1.80 -22.81
CA TYR A 141 -13.82 -2.85 -22.94
C TYR A 141 -14.43 -4.23 -23.17
N GLU A 142 -15.53 -4.60 -22.50
CA GLU A 142 -16.13 -5.94 -22.63
C GLU A 142 -16.67 -6.21 -24.04
N VAL A 143 -17.14 -5.18 -24.74
CA VAL A 143 -17.58 -5.27 -26.14
C VAL A 143 -16.40 -5.22 -27.12
N LEU A 144 -15.34 -4.46 -26.82
CA LEU A 144 -14.19 -4.26 -27.72
C LEU A 144 -13.02 -5.24 -27.50
N SER A 145 -13.00 -6.00 -26.39
CA SER A 145 -11.99 -7.02 -26.11
C SER A 145 -12.13 -8.25 -27.02
N ASP A 146 -13.36 -8.69 -27.25
CA ASP A 146 -13.65 -9.92 -27.97
C ASP A 146 -13.86 -9.62 -29.46
N GLU A 147 -13.05 -10.20 -30.34
CA GLU A 147 -13.16 -9.93 -31.79
C GLU A 147 -14.57 -10.16 -32.36
N VAL A 148 -15.33 -11.10 -31.78
CA VAL A 148 -16.70 -11.41 -32.21
C VAL A 148 -17.67 -10.31 -31.79
N LYS A 149 -17.61 -9.85 -30.53
CA LYS A 149 -18.43 -8.73 -30.04
C LYS A 149 -18.07 -7.43 -30.76
N ARG A 150 -16.77 -7.17 -30.96
CA ARG A 150 -16.28 -6.03 -31.75
C ARG A 150 -16.87 -6.04 -33.16
N LYS A 151 -16.80 -7.16 -33.89
CA LYS A 151 -17.38 -7.27 -35.24
C LYS A 151 -18.91 -7.06 -35.24
N GLN A 152 -19.61 -7.48 -34.19
CA GLN A 152 -21.05 -7.17 -34.01
C GLN A 152 -21.30 -5.68 -33.71
N TYR A 153 -20.47 -5.04 -32.89
CA TYR A 153 -20.54 -3.60 -32.63
C TYR A 153 -20.22 -2.77 -33.87
N ASP A 154 -19.18 -3.14 -34.63
CA ASP A 154 -18.77 -2.46 -35.87
C ASP A 154 -19.82 -2.59 -37.00
N THR A 155 -20.73 -3.57 -36.93
CA THR A 155 -21.81 -3.79 -37.92
C THR A 155 -23.19 -3.29 -37.49
N TYR A 156 -23.55 -3.37 -36.20
CA TYR A 156 -24.88 -3.01 -35.67
C TYR A 156 -24.88 -1.85 -34.65
N GLY A 157 -23.70 -1.38 -34.24
CA GLY A 157 -23.53 -0.29 -33.27
C GLY A 157 -24.00 -0.62 -31.85
N ALA A 158 -24.03 0.41 -30.98
CA ALA A 158 -24.48 0.32 -29.58
C ALA A 158 -25.98 -0.05 -29.40
N ALA A 159 -26.71 -0.26 -30.50
CA ALA A 159 -28.08 -0.76 -30.50
C ALA A 159 -28.17 -2.30 -30.44
N GLY A 160 -27.12 -3.02 -30.89
CA GLY A 160 -27.10 -4.49 -30.89
C GLY A 160 -26.95 -5.14 -29.51
N PHE A 161 -26.55 -4.36 -28.51
CA PHE A 161 -26.26 -4.82 -27.14
C PHE A 161 -27.28 -4.31 -26.11
N ASP A 162 -28.45 -3.84 -26.54
CA ASP A 162 -29.47 -3.30 -25.63
C ASP A 162 -30.35 -4.40 -25.00
N PRO A 163 -30.30 -4.60 -23.66
CA PRO A 163 -31.08 -5.65 -23.00
C PRO A 163 -32.60 -5.42 -23.10
N SER A 164 -33.07 -4.20 -23.37
CA SER A 164 -34.49 -3.88 -23.50
C SER A 164 -35.07 -4.22 -24.88
N ARG A 165 -34.25 -4.69 -25.84
CA ARG A 165 -34.69 -4.93 -27.23
C ARG A 165 -34.51 -6.37 -27.73
N ALA A 166 -34.37 -7.33 -26.81
CA ALA A 166 -34.25 -8.75 -27.12
C ALA A 166 -35.58 -9.38 -27.61
N GLY A 167 -35.96 -9.11 -28.87
CA GLY A 167 -37.02 -9.84 -29.56
C GLY A 167 -36.68 -11.33 -29.72
N ALA A 168 -37.66 -12.21 -29.58
CA ALA A 168 -37.46 -13.65 -29.64
C ALA A 168 -36.96 -14.11 -31.03
N GLY A 169 -35.79 -14.76 -31.09
CA GLY A 169 -35.29 -15.39 -32.32
C GLY A 169 -33.78 -15.65 -32.41
N GLN A 170 -32.93 -14.90 -31.70
CA GLN A 170 -31.45 -14.95 -31.86
C GLN A 170 -30.69 -15.32 -30.56
N GLN A 171 -31.32 -16.08 -29.66
CA GLN A 171 -30.88 -16.20 -28.27
C GLN A 171 -30.00 -17.42 -27.94
N GLN A 172 -29.35 -18.05 -28.92
CA GLN A 172 -28.55 -19.26 -28.72
C GLN A 172 -27.03 -19.04 -28.49
N TYR A 173 -26.46 -17.89 -28.87
CA TYR A 173 -25.03 -17.61 -28.64
C TYR A 173 -24.69 -16.83 -27.35
N TYR A 174 -25.68 -16.21 -26.70
CA TYR A 174 -25.48 -15.37 -25.51
C TYR A 174 -25.66 -16.12 -24.16
N ARG A 175 -25.64 -17.46 -24.15
CA ARG A 175 -25.83 -18.29 -22.93
C ARG A 175 -24.63 -19.17 -22.57
N ALA A 176 -23.42 -18.64 -22.75
CA ALA A 176 -22.19 -19.23 -22.21
C ALA A 176 -21.35 -18.13 -21.52
N GLY A 177 -21.41 -18.07 -20.18
CA GLY A 177 -20.67 -17.06 -19.39
C GLY A 177 -21.48 -15.83 -18.95
N GLY A 178 -22.81 -15.91 -18.95
CA GLY A 178 -23.69 -14.84 -18.47
C GLY A 178 -23.67 -14.63 -16.96
N ALA A 179 -22.58 -14.08 -16.44
CA ALA A 179 -22.56 -13.34 -15.18
C ALA A 179 -22.61 -11.85 -15.50
N THR A 180 -23.29 -11.06 -14.67
CA THR A 180 -23.03 -9.61 -14.59
C THR A 180 -21.68 -9.44 -13.91
N ILE A 181 -20.59 -9.52 -14.68
CA ILE A 181 -19.23 -9.47 -14.14
C ILE A 181 -19.05 -8.10 -13.48
N ASP A 182 -18.74 -8.09 -12.19
CA ASP A 182 -18.44 -6.86 -11.46
C ASP A 182 -17.23 -6.20 -12.14
N PRO A 183 -17.27 -4.90 -12.53
CA PRO A 183 -16.14 -4.26 -13.20
C PRO A 183 -14.82 -4.35 -12.40
N GLU A 184 -14.90 -4.52 -11.08
CA GLU A 184 -13.74 -4.81 -10.21
C GLU A 184 -13.21 -6.24 -10.38
N GLU A 185 -14.07 -7.24 -10.59
CA GLU A 185 -13.67 -8.62 -10.91
C GLU A 185 -13.09 -8.72 -12.32
N LEU A 186 -13.71 -8.04 -13.30
CA LEU A 186 -13.18 -7.93 -14.66
C LEU A 186 -11.78 -7.31 -14.65
N PHE A 187 -11.60 -6.21 -13.91
CA PHE A 187 -10.30 -5.57 -13.72
C PHE A 187 -9.29 -6.51 -13.06
N ARG A 188 -9.62 -7.16 -11.94
CA ARG A 188 -8.74 -8.15 -11.26
C ARG A 188 -8.29 -9.26 -12.21
N LYS A 189 -9.21 -9.83 -12.99
CA LYS A 189 -8.93 -10.88 -13.98
C LYS A 189 -7.95 -10.38 -15.06
N ILE A 190 -8.17 -9.18 -15.60
CA ILE A 190 -7.30 -8.57 -16.62
C ILE A 190 -5.91 -8.20 -16.03
N PHE A 191 -5.84 -7.72 -14.79
CA PHE A 191 -4.59 -7.37 -14.12
C PHE A 191 -3.72 -8.61 -13.85
N GLY A 192 -4.36 -9.70 -13.39
CA GLY A 192 -3.73 -11.01 -13.24
C GLY A 192 -3.30 -11.62 -14.58
N GLU A 193 -4.07 -11.41 -15.66
CA GLU A 193 -3.71 -11.90 -17.00
C GLU A 193 -2.57 -11.08 -17.64
N PHE A 194 -2.56 -9.76 -17.48
CA PHE A 194 -1.49 -8.88 -18.00
C PHE A 194 -0.16 -9.11 -17.26
N THR A 195 -0.19 -9.50 -15.99
CA THR A 195 1.01 -9.91 -15.24
C THR A 195 1.35 -11.40 -15.44
N GLY A 196 0.37 -12.26 -15.71
CA GLY A 196 0.57 -13.70 -15.91
C GLY A 196 0.96 -14.12 -17.34
N GLY A 197 0.66 -13.31 -18.36
CA GLY A 197 0.84 -13.66 -19.78
C GLY A 197 2.29 -13.72 -20.29
N MET A 198 3.29 -13.40 -19.47
CA MET A 198 4.69 -13.28 -19.87
C MET A 198 5.62 -14.15 -18.99
N GLY A 199 5.47 -15.48 -19.10
CA GLY A 199 6.45 -16.44 -18.54
C GLY A 199 6.53 -16.55 -17.01
N PHE A 200 5.60 -15.96 -16.26
CA PHE A 200 5.67 -15.84 -14.80
C PHE A 200 4.90 -16.91 -14.00
N GLY A 201 4.45 -17.99 -14.66
CA GLY A 201 3.62 -19.08 -14.11
C GLY A 201 4.26 -19.97 -13.02
N ASN A 202 5.35 -19.53 -12.39
CA ASN A 202 6.03 -20.19 -11.26
C ASN A 202 6.44 -19.20 -10.14
N MET A 203 6.14 -17.91 -10.24
CA MET A 203 6.70 -16.87 -9.35
C MET A 203 5.88 -16.54 -8.10
N PHE A 204 4.74 -17.21 -7.89
CA PHE A 204 4.07 -17.30 -6.59
C PHE A 204 4.28 -18.70 -5.95
N GLU A 205 5.52 -19.22 -6.00
CA GLU A 205 5.94 -20.16 -4.95
C GLU A 205 5.95 -19.38 -3.63
N GLN A 206 4.89 -19.53 -2.84
CA GLN A 206 4.71 -18.86 -1.56
C GLN A 206 5.88 -19.23 -0.65
N ARG A 207 6.81 -18.28 -0.47
CA ARG A 207 7.94 -18.40 0.45
C ARG A 207 7.37 -18.75 1.82
N PRO A 208 7.70 -19.91 2.40
CA PRO A 208 7.03 -20.33 3.63
C PRO A 208 7.42 -19.38 4.76
N GLU A 209 6.40 -18.72 5.31
CA GLU A 209 6.54 -17.76 6.40
C GLU A 209 6.56 -18.48 7.75
N PHE A 210 7.58 -18.19 8.55
CA PHE A 210 7.73 -18.71 9.90
C PHE A 210 7.76 -17.57 10.91
N VAL A 211 6.92 -17.66 11.94
CA VAL A 211 6.94 -16.71 13.06
C VAL A 211 7.95 -17.22 14.10
N MET A 212 8.93 -16.38 14.45
CA MET A 212 9.89 -16.67 15.51
C MET A 212 9.68 -15.71 16.68
N GLU A 213 9.35 -16.25 17.85
CA GLU A 213 9.30 -15.46 19.08
C GLU A 213 10.70 -15.27 19.68
N LEU A 214 10.98 -14.04 20.12
CA LEU A 214 12.24 -13.61 20.73
C LEU A 214 11.97 -12.94 22.08
N THR A 215 12.84 -13.15 23.06
CA THR A 215 12.85 -12.26 24.22
C THR A 215 13.39 -10.88 23.83
N PHE A 216 13.04 -9.85 24.60
CA PHE A 216 13.57 -8.50 24.39
C PHE A 216 15.11 -8.45 24.40
N ALA A 217 15.75 -9.25 25.26
CA ALA A 217 17.20 -9.31 25.34
C ALA A 217 17.85 -9.95 24.10
N GLU A 218 17.24 -11.00 23.53
CA GLU A 218 17.68 -11.60 22.25
C GLU A 218 17.57 -10.58 21.11
N ALA A 219 16.42 -9.90 21.00
CA ALA A 219 16.19 -8.93 19.92
C ALA A 219 17.12 -7.70 20.01
N ALA A 220 17.41 -7.22 21.22
CA ALA A 220 18.30 -6.08 21.44
C ALA A 220 19.78 -6.42 21.21
N LYS A 221 20.24 -7.60 21.67
CA LYS A 221 21.65 -8.02 21.56
C LYS A 221 22.01 -8.69 20.23
N GLY A 222 21.03 -9.30 19.57
CA GLY A 222 21.24 -10.32 18.56
C GLY A 222 21.49 -11.69 19.21
N ALA A 223 21.07 -12.75 18.53
CA ALA A 223 21.19 -14.13 19.01
C ALA A 223 21.15 -15.13 17.85
N ASN A 224 21.78 -16.29 18.00
CA ASN A 224 21.58 -17.41 17.08
C ASN A 224 20.49 -18.31 17.66
N LYS A 225 19.35 -18.47 16.98
CA LYS A 225 18.19 -19.22 17.48
C LYS A 225 17.80 -20.33 16.52
N GLU A 226 17.58 -21.53 17.04
CA GLU A 226 17.20 -22.68 16.22
C GLU A 226 15.72 -22.65 15.84
N LEU A 227 15.45 -22.83 14.55
CA LEU A 227 14.11 -23.00 13.99
C LEU A 227 14.01 -24.39 13.36
N SER A 228 13.03 -25.20 13.77
CA SER A 228 12.77 -26.48 13.12
C SER A 228 11.76 -26.31 11.98
N VAL A 229 12.23 -26.44 10.74
CA VAL A 229 11.47 -26.21 9.51
C VAL A 229 11.17 -27.54 8.83
N ASN A 230 9.97 -27.74 8.30
CA ASN A 230 9.64 -28.90 7.48
C ASN A 230 9.76 -28.50 5.99
N ILE A 231 10.89 -28.82 5.35
CA ILE A 231 11.18 -28.44 3.96
C ILE A 231 11.06 -29.67 3.04
N GLU A 232 10.62 -29.46 1.81
CA GLU A 232 10.70 -30.46 0.74
C GLU A 232 12.12 -30.48 0.17
N ASP A 233 12.92 -31.42 0.66
CA ASP A 233 14.32 -31.66 0.28
C ASP A 233 14.37 -32.74 -0.82
N ALA A 234 15.51 -32.85 -1.52
CA ALA A 234 15.74 -33.94 -2.47
C ALA A 234 15.66 -35.31 -1.76
N CYS A 235 14.93 -36.25 -2.34
CA CYS A 235 14.75 -37.58 -1.75
C CYS A 235 16.10 -38.29 -1.57
N PRO A 236 16.57 -38.61 -0.35
CA PRO A 236 17.92 -39.12 -0.10
C PRO A 236 18.18 -40.52 -0.66
N ARG A 237 17.13 -41.23 -1.11
CA ARG A 237 17.24 -42.55 -1.74
C ARG A 237 17.43 -42.48 -3.27
N CYS A 238 17.04 -41.38 -3.92
CA CYS A 238 17.13 -41.23 -5.39
C CYS A 238 17.75 -39.90 -5.87
N ASN A 239 18.17 -39.03 -4.95
CA ASN A 239 18.79 -37.73 -5.19
C ASN A 239 18.06 -36.91 -6.28
N GLY A 240 16.76 -36.68 -6.07
CA GLY A 240 15.90 -35.91 -6.98
C GLY A 240 15.33 -36.68 -8.18
N LYS A 241 15.94 -37.80 -8.59
CA LYS A 241 15.62 -38.48 -9.88
C LYS A 241 14.25 -39.16 -9.92
N GLY A 242 13.69 -39.50 -8.76
CA GLY A 242 12.36 -40.11 -8.62
C GLY A 242 12.28 -41.61 -8.95
N ASN A 243 13.25 -42.18 -9.68
CA ASN A 243 13.37 -43.63 -9.89
C ASN A 243 14.12 -44.32 -8.74
N GLU A 244 13.87 -45.62 -8.54
CA GLU A 244 14.58 -46.42 -7.54
C GLU A 244 16.07 -46.60 -7.92
N PRO A 245 17.04 -46.41 -7.00
CA PRO A 245 18.47 -46.59 -7.29
C PRO A 245 18.78 -47.97 -7.88
N GLY A 246 19.68 -47.99 -8.87
CA GLY A 246 20.03 -49.18 -9.64
C GLY A 246 19.15 -49.42 -10.87
N THR A 247 17.96 -48.82 -10.98
CA THR A 247 17.10 -48.99 -12.16
C THR A 247 17.48 -48.01 -13.28
N LYS A 248 17.47 -48.50 -14.53
CA LYS A 248 17.70 -47.65 -15.71
C LYS A 248 16.40 -46.90 -16.04
N MET A 249 16.53 -45.60 -16.28
CA MET A 249 15.41 -44.72 -16.64
C MET A 249 15.32 -44.60 -18.18
N PRO A 250 14.37 -45.27 -18.85
CA PRO A 250 14.28 -45.25 -20.31
C PRO A 250 13.91 -43.87 -20.85
N VAL A 251 14.46 -43.53 -22.02
CA VAL A 251 14.07 -42.36 -22.82
C VAL A 251 12.62 -42.52 -23.26
N CYS A 252 11.83 -41.44 -23.21
CA CYS A 252 10.42 -41.47 -23.60
C CYS A 252 10.28 -41.60 -25.12
N HIS A 253 9.85 -42.77 -25.60
CA HIS A 253 9.67 -43.08 -27.03
C HIS A 253 8.71 -42.13 -27.78
N TYR A 254 7.82 -41.43 -27.07
CA TYR A 254 6.87 -40.49 -27.69
C TYR A 254 7.49 -39.13 -28.05
N CYS A 255 8.60 -38.76 -27.41
CA CYS A 255 9.30 -37.48 -27.66
C CYS A 255 10.80 -37.65 -27.90
N ASN A 256 11.32 -38.88 -27.96
CA ASN A 256 12.73 -39.23 -28.11
C ASN A 256 13.67 -38.41 -27.20
N GLY A 257 13.28 -38.22 -25.94
CA GLY A 257 14.05 -37.45 -24.95
C GLY A 257 13.79 -35.95 -24.91
N THR A 258 13.18 -35.35 -25.94
CA THR A 258 13.02 -33.88 -26.05
C THR A 258 12.02 -33.26 -25.06
N GLY A 259 11.20 -34.06 -24.38
CA GLY A 259 10.19 -33.61 -23.42
C GLY A 259 8.94 -32.96 -24.03
N ILE A 260 8.93 -32.67 -25.34
CA ILE A 260 7.85 -31.99 -26.05
C ILE A 260 7.18 -32.91 -27.09
N GLU A 261 5.90 -32.67 -27.37
CA GLU A 261 5.15 -33.32 -28.45
C GLU A 261 4.55 -32.24 -29.38
N SER A 262 4.55 -32.48 -30.69
CA SER A 262 3.88 -31.62 -31.67
C SER A 262 2.49 -32.16 -31.98
N VAL A 263 1.45 -31.49 -31.50
CA VAL A 263 0.05 -31.82 -31.76
C VAL A 263 -0.44 -30.97 -32.92
N SER A 264 -0.73 -31.61 -34.06
CA SER A 264 -1.34 -30.97 -35.23
C SER A 264 -2.85 -31.02 -35.14
N THR A 265 -3.50 -29.90 -34.83
CA THR A 265 -4.96 -29.78 -34.80
C THR A 265 -5.41 -28.91 -35.97
N GLY A 266 -5.77 -29.55 -37.08
CA GLY A 266 -6.03 -28.87 -38.34
C GLY A 266 -4.76 -28.23 -38.93
N PRO A 267 -4.85 -27.06 -39.58
CA PRO A 267 -3.70 -26.42 -40.24
C PRO A 267 -2.66 -25.81 -39.26
N PHE A 268 -2.87 -25.92 -37.94
CA PHE A 268 -1.98 -25.37 -36.92
C PHE A 268 -1.25 -26.48 -36.15
N MET A 269 0.08 -26.43 -36.16
CA MET A 269 0.95 -27.30 -35.34
C MET A 269 1.28 -26.60 -34.03
N MET A 270 0.81 -27.15 -32.90
CA MET A 270 1.15 -26.66 -31.56
C MET A 270 2.18 -27.58 -30.91
N ARG A 271 3.23 -27.00 -30.30
CA ARG A 271 4.18 -27.74 -29.46
C ARG A 271 3.71 -27.71 -28.01
N GLY A 272 3.37 -28.87 -27.46
CA GLY A 272 3.02 -29.05 -26.05
C GLY A 272 4.10 -29.82 -25.29
N THR A 273 3.94 -29.93 -23.96
CA THR A 273 4.70 -30.89 -23.16
C THR A 273 4.21 -32.31 -23.47
N CYS A 274 5.15 -33.26 -23.59
CA CYS A 274 4.82 -34.64 -23.92
C CYS A 274 3.99 -35.30 -22.81
N ARG A 275 2.76 -35.72 -23.12
CA ARG A 275 1.77 -36.25 -22.16
C ARG A 275 2.22 -37.53 -21.45
N ARG A 276 3.24 -38.22 -21.97
CA ARG A 276 3.75 -39.48 -21.41
C ARG A 276 4.94 -39.32 -20.46
N CYS A 277 5.64 -38.18 -20.48
CA CYS A 277 6.74 -37.88 -19.56
C CYS A 277 6.61 -36.53 -18.83
N ASN A 278 5.56 -35.75 -19.11
CA ASN A 278 5.28 -34.43 -18.52
C ASN A 278 6.50 -33.50 -18.58
N GLY A 279 7.15 -33.43 -19.74
CA GLY A 279 8.36 -32.62 -19.96
C GLY A 279 9.69 -33.29 -19.55
N LYS A 280 9.69 -34.37 -18.75
CA LYS A 280 10.92 -34.96 -18.20
C LYS A 280 11.84 -35.67 -19.21
N GLY A 281 11.39 -35.87 -20.46
CA GLY A 281 12.14 -36.56 -21.51
C GLY A 281 12.28 -38.09 -21.33
N SER A 282 12.20 -38.60 -20.10
CA SER A 282 12.32 -40.00 -19.71
C SER A 282 11.10 -40.50 -18.93
N ILE A 283 10.93 -41.83 -18.84
CA ILE A 283 9.80 -42.47 -18.16
C ILE A 283 10.30 -43.19 -16.89
N ILE A 284 9.63 -42.96 -15.76
CA ILE A 284 9.87 -43.71 -14.53
C ILE A 284 9.02 -44.99 -14.60
N ILE A 285 9.66 -46.15 -14.86
CA ILE A 285 9.01 -47.46 -14.74
C ILE A 285 8.91 -47.87 -13.26
N THR A 286 10.01 -47.74 -12.53
CA THR A 286 10.17 -48.14 -11.13
C THR A 286 10.32 -46.88 -10.25
N PRO A 287 9.22 -46.34 -9.70
CA PRO A 287 9.28 -45.19 -8.82
C PRO A 287 10.01 -45.53 -7.51
N CYS A 288 10.80 -44.59 -7.00
CA CYS A 288 11.54 -44.78 -5.76
C CYS A 288 10.58 -44.97 -4.58
N LEU A 289 10.82 -46.00 -3.75
CA LEU A 289 9.91 -46.38 -2.67
C LEU A 289 9.70 -45.27 -1.63
N LEU A 290 10.72 -44.42 -1.40
CA LEU A 290 10.68 -43.36 -0.39
C LEU A 290 9.86 -42.12 -0.81
N CYS A 291 9.90 -41.76 -2.09
CA CYS A 291 9.23 -40.54 -2.62
C CYS A 291 8.11 -40.84 -3.64
N ARG A 292 7.86 -42.11 -3.95
CA ARG A 292 6.81 -42.60 -4.86
C ARG A 292 6.83 -41.91 -6.25
N GLY A 293 8.02 -41.58 -6.74
CA GLY A 293 8.22 -40.95 -8.06
C GLY A 293 8.28 -39.42 -8.07
N SER A 294 8.03 -38.73 -6.95
CA SER A 294 8.08 -37.26 -6.90
C SER A 294 9.51 -36.70 -7.03
N GLY A 295 10.51 -37.43 -6.53
CA GLY A 295 11.90 -36.98 -6.41
C GLY A 295 12.21 -36.20 -5.12
N GLN A 296 11.20 -35.76 -4.37
CA GLN A 296 11.34 -34.93 -3.16
C GLN A 296 10.69 -35.60 -1.94
N THR A 297 11.13 -35.24 -0.73
CA THR A 297 10.56 -35.70 0.54
C THR A 297 10.54 -34.60 1.59
N LYS A 298 9.45 -34.52 2.35
CA LYS A 298 9.33 -33.61 3.49
C LYS A 298 10.25 -34.07 4.62
N LYS A 299 11.24 -33.25 4.94
CA LYS A 299 12.25 -33.50 5.97
C LYS A 299 12.19 -32.38 7.00
N ARG A 300 12.20 -32.73 8.28
CA ARG A 300 12.40 -31.73 9.34
C ARG A 300 13.89 -31.41 9.43
N GLN A 301 14.24 -30.15 9.26
CA GLN A 301 15.59 -29.62 9.38
C GLN A 301 15.61 -28.56 10.47
N THR A 302 16.51 -28.69 11.43
CA THR A 302 16.86 -27.59 12.33
C THR A 302 17.80 -26.64 11.61
N VAL A 303 17.50 -25.34 11.70
CA VAL A 303 18.26 -24.27 11.06
C VAL A 303 18.61 -23.23 12.11
N THR A 304 19.88 -22.88 12.23
CA THR A 304 20.35 -21.79 13.07
C THR A 304 20.06 -20.46 12.37
N VAL A 305 19.08 -19.72 12.88
CA VAL A 305 18.70 -18.39 12.38
C VAL A 305 19.55 -17.34 13.09
N PRO A 306 20.38 -16.57 12.38
CA PRO A 306 21.09 -15.43 12.96
C PRO A 306 20.13 -14.25 13.09
N VAL A 307 19.72 -13.92 14.32
CA VAL A 307 18.94 -12.73 14.64
C VAL A 307 19.90 -11.53 14.75
N PRO A 308 19.84 -10.53 13.86
CA PRO A 308 20.70 -9.36 13.96
C PRO A 308 20.38 -8.53 15.21
N ALA A 309 21.40 -7.83 15.74
CA ALA A 309 21.22 -6.95 16.88
C ALA A 309 20.32 -5.76 16.51
N GLY A 310 19.27 -5.54 17.30
CA GLY A 310 18.35 -4.41 17.16
C GLY A 310 17.07 -4.68 16.38
N VAL A 311 16.75 -5.94 16.06
CA VAL A 311 15.49 -6.33 15.38
C VAL A 311 14.26 -5.72 16.04
N ASP A 312 13.36 -5.14 15.22
CA ASP A 312 12.07 -4.60 15.65
C ASP A 312 10.95 -5.66 15.64
N ASN A 313 9.86 -5.38 16.37
CA ASN A 313 8.73 -6.31 16.45
C ASN A 313 7.93 -6.33 15.13
N GLY A 314 7.64 -7.52 14.62
CA GLY A 314 6.98 -7.73 13.33
C GLY A 314 7.92 -7.67 12.12
N GLN A 315 9.23 -7.48 12.33
CA GLN A 315 10.20 -7.37 11.25
C GLN A 315 10.44 -8.73 10.57
N THR A 316 10.52 -8.71 9.24
CA THR A 316 10.79 -9.89 8.41
C THR A 316 12.24 -9.94 7.93
N VAL A 317 12.85 -11.12 7.96
CA VAL A 317 14.15 -11.42 7.36
C VAL A 317 14.01 -12.62 6.43
N CYS A 318 14.55 -12.51 5.22
CA CYS A 318 14.62 -13.61 4.26
C CYS A 318 15.93 -14.38 4.44
N MET A 319 15.86 -15.72 4.43
CA MET A 319 17.03 -16.59 4.57
C MET A 319 16.91 -17.79 3.63
N SER A 320 18.00 -18.16 2.96
CA SER A 320 18.06 -19.37 2.15
C SER A 320 18.31 -20.62 3.02
N VAL A 321 17.53 -21.68 2.79
CA VAL A 321 17.72 -22.99 3.44
C VAL A 321 17.70 -24.06 2.35
N GLY A 322 18.89 -24.60 2.05
CA GLY A 322 19.06 -25.49 0.91
C GLY A 322 18.75 -24.76 -0.40
N GLN A 323 17.73 -25.22 -1.12
CA GLN A 323 17.29 -24.64 -2.40
C GLN A 323 16.07 -23.71 -2.28
N LYS A 324 15.48 -23.52 -1.09
CA LYS A 324 14.30 -22.66 -0.90
C LYS A 324 14.64 -21.44 -0.04
N GLU A 325 14.05 -20.29 -0.36
CA GLU A 325 14.08 -19.09 0.49
C GLU A 325 12.88 -19.10 1.44
N ILE A 326 13.14 -18.92 2.74
CA ILE A 326 12.12 -18.83 3.78
C ILE A 326 12.07 -17.41 4.33
N LEU A 327 10.87 -16.96 4.73
CA LEU A 327 10.65 -15.67 5.38
C LEU A 327 10.45 -15.91 6.87
N ILE A 328 11.19 -15.18 7.71
CA ILE A 328 11.11 -15.29 9.16
C ILE A 328 10.64 -13.96 9.73
N THR A 329 9.45 -13.97 10.34
CA THR A 329 8.82 -12.82 10.97
C THR A 329 9.10 -12.86 12.47
N PHE A 330 9.91 -11.94 12.98
CA PHE A 330 10.27 -11.87 14.39
C PHE A 330 9.15 -11.23 15.21
N ARG A 331 8.73 -11.89 16.29
CA ARG A 331 7.85 -11.33 17.33
C ARG A 331 8.64 -11.15 18.62
N VAL A 332 8.80 -9.90 19.04
CA VAL A 332 9.59 -9.55 20.23
C VAL A 332 8.66 -9.43 21.43
N GLN A 333 8.86 -10.29 22.43
CA GLN A 333 8.09 -10.27 23.68
C GLN A 333 8.42 -9.01 24.50
N SER A 334 7.41 -8.42 25.13
CA SER A 334 7.58 -7.25 26.00
C SER A 334 8.39 -7.60 27.25
N SER A 335 9.34 -6.72 27.61
CA SER A 335 10.15 -6.92 28.82
C SER A 335 9.52 -6.23 30.04
N PRO A 336 9.72 -6.74 31.26
CA PRO A 336 9.22 -6.10 32.48
C PRO A 336 10.08 -4.95 33.01
N VAL A 337 11.32 -4.79 32.51
CA VAL A 337 12.30 -3.77 33.00
C VAL A 337 12.49 -2.63 32.01
N PHE A 338 12.54 -2.97 30.72
CA PHE A 338 12.83 -2.07 29.61
C PHE A 338 11.60 -1.85 28.71
N ARG A 339 11.37 -0.59 28.36
CA ARG A 339 10.37 -0.13 27.40
C ARG A 339 11.10 0.46 26.19
N ARG A 340 10.89 -0.07 24.99
CA ARG A 340 11.58 0.34 23.75
C ARG A 340 10.90 1.54 23.11
N SER A 341 11.70 2.51 22.66
CA SER A 341 11.27 3.67 21.87
C SER A 341 12.18 3.78 20.64
N GLY A 342 11.84 3.04 19.58
CA GLY A 342 12.72 2.88 18.41
C GLY A 342 14.05 2.21 18.79
N ALA A 343 15.16 2.94 18.66
CA ALA A 343 16.49 2.49 19.09
C ALA A 343 16.79 2.78 20.57
N ASP A 344 16.01 3.65 21.20
CA ASP A 344 16.23 4.11 22.57
C ASP A 344 15.46 3.23 23.57
N ILE A 345 15.92 3.20 24.82
CA ILE A 345 15.31 2.41 25.90
C ILE A 345 14.94 3.31 27.07
N HIS A 346 13.78 3.06 27.66
CA HIS A 346 13.40 3.58 28.98
C HIS A 346 13.41 2.46 30.01
N SER A 347 14.01 2.70 31.17
CA SER A 347 13.92 1.80 32.35
C SER A 347 13.59 2.59 33.61
N ASP A 348 12.82 2.00 34.50
CA ASP A 348 12.49 2.60 35.79
C ASP A 348 13.50 2.16 36.87
N VAL A 349 14.07 3.12 37.61
CA VAL A 349 15.10 2.85 38.64
C VAL A 349 14.64 3.40 39.99
N PHE A 350 14.62 2.52 40.99
CA PHE A 350 14.09 2.82 42.31
C PHE A 350 15.17 3.32 43.26
N ILE A 351 15.08 4.59 43.67
CA ILE A 351 16.02 5.26 44.57
C ILE A 351 15.38 5.48 45.96
N SER A 352 16.20 5.59 47.01
CA SER A 352 15.69 5.98 48.34
C SER A 352 15.45 7.49 48.44
N VAL A 353 14.59 7.91 49.38
CA VAL A 353 14.36 9.34 49.69
C VAL A 353 15.66 10.07 50.04
N ALA A 354 16.54 9.42 50.81
CA ALA A 354 17.85 9.98 51.16
C ALA A 354 18.75 10.21 49.94
N GLN A 355 18.77 9.28 48.96
CA GLN A 355 19.50 9.46 47.70
C GLN A 355 18.87 10.52 46.80
N ALA A 356 17.56 10.76 46.88
CA ALA A 356 16.90 11.83 46.13
C ALA A 356 17.33 13.21 46.65
N ILE A 357 17.33 13.40 47.98
CA ILE A 357 17.70 14.66 48.62
C ILE A 357 19.21 14.90 48.55
N LEU A 358 20.02 13.96 49.06
CA LEU A 358 21.47 14.14 49.23
C LEU A 358 22.29 13.79 47.97
N GLY A 359 21.66 13.19 46.96
CA GLY A 359 22.34 12.59 45.83
C GLY A 359 23.05 11.26 46.19
N GLY A 360 23.92 10.80 45.30
CA GLY A 360 24.77 9.63 45.53
C GLY A 360 24.92 8.76 44.28
N THR A 361 24.96 7.45 44.46
CA THR A 361 24.99 6.46 43.37
C THR A 361 23.82 5.49 43.46
N ALA A 362 23.38 5.00 42.30
CA ALA A 362 22.52 3.82 42.17
C ALA A 362 23.01 2.92 41.03
N THR A 363 22.73 1.63 41.13
CA THR A 363 23.00 0.66 40.07
C THR A 363 21.72 0.39 39.28
N THR A 364 21.86 0.31 37.96
CA THR A 364 20.76 0.13 37.02
C THR A 364 21.06 -1.09 36.16
N GLN A 365 20.01 -1.76 35.68
CA GLN A 365 20.17 -2.81 34.68
C GLN A 365 20.30 -2.14 33.32
N GLY A 366 21.46 -2.26 32.66
CA GLY A 366 21.61 -1.96 31.24
C GLY A 366 21.34 -3.21 30.39
N LEU A 367 21.40 -3.08 29.06
CA LEU A 367 21.26 -4.23 28.16
C LEU A 367 22.36 -5.27 28.39
N TYR A 368 23.63 -4.85 28.31
CA TYR A 368 24.79 -5.73 28.30
C TYR A 368 25.37 -5.97 29.70
N GLU A 369 25.35 -4.93 30.54
CA GLU A 369 26.01 -4.85 31.84
C GLU A 369 25.16 -4.03 32.83
N SER A 370 25.43 -4.15 34.13
CA SER A 370 24.85 -3.24 35.13
C SER A 370 25.59 -1.90 35.11
N ILE A 371 24.86 -0.79 34.96
CA ILE A 371 25.44 0.56 34.86
C ILE A 371 25.25 1.28 36.19
N SER A 372 26.33 1.81 36.77
CA SER A 372 26.25 2.75 37.89
C SER A 372 25.93 4.15 37.36
N ILE A 373 24.94 4.81 37.97
CA ILE A 373 24.58 6.20 37.69
C ILE A 373 24.87 7.08 38.90
N MET A 374 25.34 8.30 38.64
CA MET A 374 25.39 9.37 39.63
C MET A 374 24.00 10.01 39.72
N ILE A 375 23.45 10.08 40.92
CA ILE A 375 22.22 10.80 41.24
C ILE A 375 22.64 12.18 41.78
N PRO A 376 22.30 13.30 41.12
CA PRO A 376 22.55 14.62 41.68
C PRO A 376 21.68 14.87 42.93
N PRO A 377 22.09 15.75 43.86
CA PRO A 377 21.25 16.17 44.97
C PRO A 377 19.98 16.88 44.48
N SER A 378 18.95 16.88 45.32
CA SER A 378 17.61 17.43 45.02
C SER A 378 16.95 16.84 43.76
N CYS A 379 17.13 15.53 43.54
CA CYS A 379 16.54 14.79 42.42
C CYS A 379 15.02 14.61 42.58
N GLN A 380 14.27 14.92 41.52
CA GLN A 380 12.80 14.83 41.51
C GLN A 380 12.29 13.43 41.09
N ALA A 381 11.03 13.13 41.43
CA ALA A 381 10.36 11.92 40.96
C ALA A 381 10.06 11.99 39.44
N ASP A 382 10.18 10.85 38.77
CA ASP A 382 10.10 10.66 37.31
C ASP A 382 11.07 11.54 36.48
N GLN A 383 12.07 12.16 37.13
CA GLN A 383 13.18 12.83 36.46
C GLN A 383 13.98 11.82 35.61
N VAL A 384 14.35 12.22 34.39
CA VAL A 384 14.99 11.34 33.40
C VAL A 384 16.48 11.64 33.28
N ILE A 385 17.33 10.64 33.54
CA ILE A 385 18.77 10.68 33.25
C ILE A 385 19.04 9.98 31.91
N ARG A 386 19.70 10.66 30.97
CA ARG A 386 20.07 10.10 29.66
C ARG A 386 21.49 9.53 29.66
N LEU A 387 21.61 8.22 29.50
CA LEU A 387 22.87 7.51 29.33
C LEU A 387 23.16 7.34 27.84
N GLN A 388 24.15 8.09 27.34
CA GLN A 388 24.45 8.15 25.91
C GLN A 388 25.02 6.83 25.39
N GLY A 389 24.53 6.35 24.24
CA GLY A 389 25.04 5.17 23.55
C GLY A 389 24.86 3.83 24.27
N LYS A 390 24.03 3.77 25.33
CA LYS A 390 23.73 2.55 26.11
C LYS A 390 22.40 1.88 25.73
N GLY A 391 21.69 2.40 24.72
CA GLY A 391 20.47 1.83 24.14
C GLY A 391 20.73 0.72 23.12
N ILE A 392 19.77 0.48 22.24
CA ILE A 392 19.81 -0.61 21.25
C ILE A 392 20.70 -0.20 20.07
N ARG A 393 21.48 -1.15 19.52
CA ARG A 393 22.19 -0.93 18.26
C ARG A 393 21.19 -0.75 17.11
N ARG A 394 21.37 0.30 16.29
CA ARG A 394 20.60 0.48 15.05
C ARG A 394 21.09 -0.52 13.99
N MET A 395 20.18 -1.21 13.31
CA MET A 395 20.55 -2.30 12.38
C MET A 395 21.43 -1.84 11.22
N ASN A 396 21.10 -0.69 10.61
CA ASN A 396 21.77 -0.19 9.40
C ASN A 396 23.01 0.68 9.69
N SER A 397 23.47 0.75 10.95
CA SER A 397 24.64 1.54 11.33
C SER A 397 25.44 0.88 12.47
N TYR A 398 26.55 1.50 12.85
CA TYR A 398 27.32 1.14 14.04
C TYR A 398 26.92 1.96 15.28
N SER A 399 25.95 2.87 15.13
CA SER A 399 25.47 3.71 16.23
C SER A 399 24.44 2.98 17.10
N TYR A 400 24.53 3.25 18.41
CA TYR A 400 23.57 2.83 19.42
C TYR A 400 22.56 3.96 19.66
N GLY A 401 21.38 3.61 20.16
CA GLY A 401 20.47 4.55 20.80
C GLY A 401 20.92 4.90 22.22
N ASP A 402 20.13 5.74 22.88
CA ASP A 402 20.36 6.15 24.26
C ASP A 402 19.49 5.35 25.24
N HIS A 403 19.94 5.28 26.50
CA HIS A 403 19.20 4.65 27.59
C HIS A 403 18.75 5.72 28.59
N TYR A 404 17.45 5.98 28.59
CA TYR A 404 16.77 6.89 29.50
C TYR A 404 16.40 6.15 30.79
N VAL A 405 16.91 6.63 31.91
CA VAL A 405 16.59 6.11 33.24
C VAL A 405 15.60 7.06 33.91
N ASN A 406 14.38 6.56 34.16
CA ASN A 406 13.35 7.27 34.89
C ASN A 406 13.52 7.02 36.39
N ILE A 407 13.76 8.07 37.17
CA ILE A 407 13.98 7.97 38.62
C ILE A 407 12.65 7.80 39.35
N LYS A 408 12.51 6.77 40.19
CA LYS A 408 11.32 6.57 41.04
C LYS A 408 11.70 6.48 42.51
N ILE A 409 11.17 7.39 43.32
CA ILE A 409 11.46 7.44 44.75
C ILE A 409 10.66 6.35 45.47
N ARG A 410 11.37 5.39 46.09
CA ARG A 410 10.77 4.26 46.80
C ARG A 410 10.73 4.53 48.31
N VAL A 411 9.57 4.98 48.78
CA VAL A 411 9.31 5.17 50.22
C VAL A 411 9.28 3.81 50.95
N PRO A 412 10.00 3.64 52.08
CA PRO A 412 10.01 2.38 52.83
C PRO A 412 8.71 2.16 53.63
N LYS A 413 8.10 0.98 53.51
CA LYS A 413 6.83 0.63 54.21
C LYS A 413 6.95 0.42 55.72
N LYS A 414 8.18 0.32 56.25
CA LYS A 414 8.47 0.15 57.69
C LYS A 414 9.72 0.97 58.01
N LEU A 415 9.70 1.64 59.17
CA LEU A 415 10.80 2.46 59.69
C LEU A 415 11.18 1.97 61.10
N THR A 416 12.47 1.98 61.42
CA THR A 416 12.91 1.81 62.81
C THR A 416 12.58 3.04 63.66
N ARG A 417 12.53 2.89 64.99
CA ARG A 417 12.25 4.01 65.92
C ARG A 417 13.18 5.22 65.70
N ARG A 418 14.48 4.96 65.43
CA ARG A 418 15.49 5.99 65.14
C ARG A 418 15.30 6.65 63.77
N GLN A 419 14.92 5.90 62.74
CA GLN A 419 14.60 6.49 61.43
C GLN A 419 13.33 7.34 61.50
N ARG A 420 12.32 6.93 62.26
CA ARG A 420 11.09 7.71 62.46
C ARG A 420 11.37 9.03 63.18
N SER A 421 12.20 9.06 64.23
CA SER A 421 12.52 10.31 64.93
C SER A 421 13.28 11.30 64.03
N LEU A 422 14.21 10.82 63.21
CA LEU A 422 14.97 11.67 62.27
C LEU A 422 14.09 12.26 61.14
N LEU A 423 13.05 11.52 60.72
CA LEU A 423 12.08 12.01 59.73
C LEU A 423 11.04 12.95 60.34
N LEU A 424 10.77 12.86 61.65
CA LEU A 424 9.93 13.84 62.35
C LEU A 424 10.67 15.18 62.52
N SER A 425 11.94 15.17 62.94
CA SER A 425 12.73 16.41 63.04
C SER A 425 12.95 17.08 61.69
N TYR A 426 13.10 16.31 60.60
CA TYR A 426 13.14 16.89 59.24
C TYR A 426 11.81 17.56 58.87
N ALA A 427 10.67 16.94 59.21
CA ALA A 427 9.34 17.50 58.96
C ALA A 427 8.96 18.67 59.91
N GLU A 428 9.75 18.95 60.95
CA GLU A 428 9.66 20.16 61.78
C GLU A 428 10.44 21.34 61.15
N GLU A 429 11.39 21.06 60.24
CA GLU A 429 12.19 22.04 59.49
C GLU A 429 11.67 22.29 58.05
N GLU A 430 10.78 21.43 57.53
CA GLU A 430 10.28 21.45 56.15
C GLU A 430 9.22 22.55 55.91
N THR A 431 9.65 23.71 55.41
CA THR A 431 8.78 24.89 55.19
C THR A 431 8.08 24.95 53.83
N ASP A 432 8.54 24.19 52.83
CA ASP A 432 8.05 24.29 51.44
C ASP A 432 6.72 23.56 51.17
N VAL A 433 6.26 22.70 52.10
CA VAL A 433 5.13 21.78 51.87
C VAL A 433 3.83 22.31 52.46
N GLN A 434 2.84 22.57 51.60
CA GLN A 434 1.48 22.93 52.00
C GLN A 434 0.69 21.70 52.51
N GLY A 435 0.78 21.42 53.81
CA GLY A 435 0.04 20.32 54.43
C GLY A 435 0.28 20.19 55.94
N THR A 436 -0.06 19.03 56.51
CA THR A 436 0.26 18.67 57.90
C THR A 436 0.86 17.26 57.96
N VAL A 437 1.95 17.11 58.71
CA VAL A 437 2.65 15.82 58.89
C VAL A 437 2.18 15.16 60.19
N ILE A 438 1.76 13.88 60.13
CA ILE A 438 1.13 13.21 61.26
C ILE A 438 2.13 13.00 62.41
N GLY A 439 1.95 13.79 63.48
CA GLY A 439 2.80 13.79 64.67
C GLY A 439 3.70 15.03 64.79
N VAL A 440 3.68 15.92 63.80
CA VAL A 440 4.28 17.25 63.88
C VAL A 440 3.16 18.27 64.02
N SER A 441 3.14 19.00 65.13
CA SER A 441 2.43 20.28 65.17
C SER A 441 3.28 21.29 64.39
N PRO A 442 2.77 21.92 63.31
CA PRO A 442 3.53 22.98 62.66
C PRO A 442 3.78 24.08 63.69
N SER A 443 5.06 24.30 64.02
CA SER A 443 5.52 25.48 64.72
C SER A 443 5.04 26.68 63.91
N ALA A 444 4.12 27.46 64.47
CA ALA A 444 3.44 28.51 63.73
C ALA A 444 4.48 29.51 63.22
N GLY A 445 4.76 29.47 61.91
CA GLY A 445 5.86 30.19 61.30
C GLY A 445 5.77 31.67 61.59
N GLN A 446 6.76 32.20 62.30
CA GLN A 446 6.93 33.64 62.43
C GLN A 446 7.35 34.17 61.06
N ILE A 447 6.50 35.04 60.51
CA ILE A 447 6.66 35.70 59.19
C ILE A 447 7.73 36.78 59.28
#